data_AF-A0A7L7W513-F1
#
_entry.id   AF-A0A7L7W513-F1
#
_cell.length_a   1.000
_cell.length_b   1.000
_cell.length_c   1.000
_cell.angle_alpha   90.00
_cell.angle_beta   90.00
_cell.angle_gamma   90.00
#
_symmetry.space_group_name_H-M   'P 1'
#
loop_
_entity.id
_entity.type
_entity.pdbx_description
1 polymer ?
#
loop_
_entity_poly.entity_id
_entity_poly.type
_entity_poly.pdbx_seq_one_letter_code
_entity_poly.pdbx_strand_id
1 'polypeptide(L)'
;MTSVPAGCIPAPLEWAAAQLETLDPVIAYMEATAEDSWNLDTVRSKDGSKNCFFGHLFNMAPDDDHANALWGMFEDLWSTTYRIYPINDGTNPSYPQETPKQRILAYLRALQAGDELTTEQSMEACYQLHLDAEAAKQAAGGQTVPAVATQNA
;
A
#
# COMPACT_ATOMS: atom_id res chain seq x y z
N MET A 1 5.96 -39.12 0.04
CA MET A 1 5.38 -38.01 0.85
C MET A 1 6.47 -37.54 1.80
N THR A 2 7.26 -36.57 1.37
CA THR A 2 8.32 -35.97 2.18
C THR A 2 7.67 -34.99 3.15
N SER A 3 7.73 -35.32 4.44
CA SER A 3 7.40 -34.40 5.54
C SER A 3 8.24 -33.15 5.39
N VAL A 4 7.61 -31.98 5.27
CA VAL A 4 8.30 -30.70 5.41
C VAL A 4 8.81 -30.65 6.86
N PRO A 5 10.13 -30.49 7.09
CA PRO A 5 10.64 -30.37 8.45
C PRO A 5 10.00 -29.14 9.11
N ALA A 6 9.86 -29.16 10.44
CA ALA A 6 9.47 -27.97 11.21
C ALA A 6 10.48 -26.86 10.91
N GLY A 7 10.13 -26.03 9.92
CA GLY A 7 11.04 -25.07 9.30
C GLY A 7 11.11 -23.83 10.17
N CYS A 8 12.33 -23.36 10.41
CA CYS A 8 12.55 -22.01 10.91
C CYS A 8 11.81 -21.05 9.98
N ILE A 9 10.96 -20.18 10.55
CA ILE A 9 10.39 -19.07 9.80
C ILE A 9 11.58 -18.28 9.22
N PRO A 10 11.57 -17.90 7.92
CA PRO A 10 12.63 -17.09 7.33
C PRO A 10 12.83 -15.77 8.06
N ALA A 11 13.88 -15.01 7.73
CA ALA A 11 14.02 -13.66 8.27
C ALA A 11 12.84 -12.77 7.82
N PRO A 12 12.45 -11.74 8.60
CA PRO A 12 11.26 -10.93 8.33
C PRO A 12 11.13 -10.39 6.91
N LEU A 13 12.21 -9.85 6.33
CA LEU A 13 12.20 -9.32 4.96
C LEU A 13 12.06 -10.41 3.89
N GLU A 14 12.71 -11.56 4.08
CA GLU A 14 12.61 -12.68 3.13
C GLU A 14 11.19 -13.28 3.17
N TRP A 15 10.62 -13.38 4.37
CA TRP A 15 9.25 -13.85 4.54
C TRP A 15 8.25 -12.87 3.90
N ALA A 16 8.38 -11.57 4.15
CA ALA A 16 7.53 -10.54 3.56
C ALA A 16 7.61 -10.56 2.02
N ALA A 17 8.81 -10.67 1.46
CA ALA A 17 9.02 -10.77 0.02
C ALA A 17 8.29 -11.99 -0.57
N ALA A 18 8.34 -13.14 0.10
CA ALA A 18 7.61 -14.33 -0.33
C ALA A 18 6.08 -14.15 -0.26
N GLN A 19 5.55 -13.40 0.71
CA GLN A 19 4.12 -13.11 0.79
C GLN A 19 3.65 -12.10 -0.27
N LEU A 20 4.55 -11.27 -0.79
CA LEU A 20 4.24 -10.14 -1.67
C LEU A 20 4.77 -10.28 -3.09
N GLU A 21 5.37 -11.43 -3.44
CA GLU A 21 5.72 -11.78 -4.83
C GLU A 21 4.48 -11.69 -5.73
N THR A 22 3.32 -12.07 -5.20
CA THR A 22 2.00 -11.80 -5.75
C THR A 22 1.06 -11.33 -4.63
N LEU A 23 -0.10 -10.77 -4.97
CA LEU A 23 -1.11 -10.42 -3.98
C LEU A 23 -1.98 -11.61 -3.53
N ASP A 24 -1.80 -12.81 -4.09
CA ASP A 24 -2.62 -13.98 -3.75
C ASP A 24 -2.61 -14.33 -2.25
N PRO A 25 -1.46 -14.36 -1.54
CA PRO A 25 -1.45 -14.67 -0.10
C PRO A 25 -2.23 -13.62 0.73
N VAL A 26 -2.08 -12.34 0.38
CA VAL A 26 -2.77 -11.24 1.05
C VAL A 26 -4.27 -11.32 0.77
N ILE A 27 -4.68 -11.48 -0.49
CA ILE A 27 -6.08 -11.60 -0.88
C ILE A 27 -6.73 -12.79 -0.18
N ALA A 28 -6.10 -13.96 -0.20
CA ALA A 28 -6.61 -15.16 0.47
C ALA A 28 -6.77 -14.96 1.98
N TYR A 29 -5.82 -14.29 2.64
CA TYR A 29 -5.94 -13.93 4.05
C TYR A 29 -7.13 -13.00 4.29
N MET A 30 -7.28 -11.93 3.50
CA MET A 30 -8.39 -10.98 3.63
C MET A 30 -9.74 -11.64 3.39
N GLU A 31 -9.87 -12.54 2.41
CA GLU A 31 -11.08 -13.31 2.17
C GLU A 31 -11.51 -14.14 3.38
N ALA A 32 -10.54 -14.73 4.10
CA ALA A 32 -10.77 -15.57 5.27
C ALA A 32 -11.16 -14.79 6.54
N THR A 33 -10.89 -13.48 6.62
CA THR A 33 -11.31 -12.67 7.76
C THR A 33 -12.83 -12.53 7.84
N ALA A 34 -13.40 -12.47 9.05
CA ALA A 34 -14.84 -12.30 9.24
C ALA A 34 -15.27 -10.87 8.92
N GLU A 35 -16.45 -10.68 8.32
CA GLU A 35 -16.90 -9.36 7.86
C GLU A 35 -17.07 -8.34 9.01
N ASP A 36 -17.49 -8.80 10.18
CA ASP A 36 -17.68 -7.99 11.39
C ASP A 36 -16.38 -7.63 12.13
N SER A 37 -15.27 -8.27 11.75
CA SER A 37 -13.92 -7.97 12.24
C SER A 37 -13.28 -6.76 11.53
N TRP A 38 -13.93 -6.22 10.51
CA TRP A 38 -13.49 -5.00 9.84
C TRP A 38 -14.02 -3.75 10.54
N ASN A 39 -13.20 -2.70 10.57
CA ASN A 39 -13.64 -1.37 10.97
C ASN A 39 -13.16 -0.27 10.01
N LEU A 40 -13.72 0.91 10.27
CA LEU A 40 -13.33 2.17 9.66
C LEU A 40 -12.49 2.98 10.65
N ASP A 41 -11.90 4.07 10.16
CA ASP A 41 -11.30 5.19 10.91
C ASP A 41 -9.99 4.89 11.67
N THR A 42 -9.80 3.66 12.15
CA THR A 42 -8.64 3.27 12.96
C THR A 42 -8.02 1.99 12.45
N VAL A 43 -6.69 1.87 12.57
CA VAL A 43 -5.96 0.65 12.15
C VAL A 43 -6.46 -0.58 12.91
N ARG A 44 -6.69 -0.39 14.22
CA ARG A 44 -7.23 -1.41 15.13
C ARG A 44 -8.14 -0.73 16.16
N SER A 45 -9.25 -1.36 16.50
CA SER A 45 -10.13 -0.90 17.57
C SER A 45 -9.44 -0.94 18.93
N LYS A 46 -9.92 -0.14 19.89
CA LYS A 46 -9.36 -0.07 21.24
C LYS A 46 -9.33 -1.41 21.97
N ASP A 47 -10.33 -2.27 21.73
CA ASP A 47 -10.43 -3.62 22.30
C ASP A 47 -9.71 -4.69 21.47
N GLY A 48 -9.10 -4.31 20.35
CA GLY A 48 -8.38 -5.20 19.44
C GLY A 48 -9.27 -6.13 18.60
N SER A 49 -10.59 -6.05 18.74
CA SER A 49 -11.52 -6.96 18.07
C SER A 49 -11.71 -6.68 16.58
N LYS A 50 -11.44 -5.44 16.13
CA LYS A 50 -11.62 -5.01 14.75
C LYS A 50 -10.38 -4.35 14.18
N ASN A 51 -10.16 -4.51 12.88
CA ASN A 51 -9.03 -3.96 12.17
C ASN A 51 -9.48 -3.37 10.83
N CYS A 52 -8.75 -2.38 10.32
CA CYS A 52 -8.85 -2.02 8.91
C CYS A 52 -7.95 -2.98 8.10
N PHE A 53 -7.84 -2.77 6.78
CA PHE A 53 -6.93 -3.56 5.94
C PHE A 53 -5.52 -3.71 6.55
N PHE A 54 -4.90 -2.61 6.97
CA PHE A 54 -3.53 -2.64 7.47
C PHE A 54 -3.40 -3.31 8.84
N GLY A 55 -4.42 -3.22 9.70
CA GLY A 55 -4.43 -3.99 10.93
C GLY A 55 -4.60 -5.50 10.67
N HIS A 56 -5.38 -5.88 9.65
CA HIS A 56 -5.44 -7.26 9.18
C HIS A 56 -4.12 -7.73 8.56
N LEU A 57 -3.47 -6.88 7.75
CA LEU A 57 -2.16 -7.17 7.16
C LEU A 57 -1.12 -7.40 8.25
N PHE A 58 -1.12 -6.56 9.29
CA PHE A 58 -0.26 -6.75 10.46
C PHE A 58 -0.53 -8.09 11.16
N ASN A 59 -1.80 -8.48 11.31
CA ASN A 59 -2.20 -9.75 11.95
C ASN A 59 -1.93 -11.00 11.10
N MET A 60 -1.57 -10.85 9.82
CA MET A 60 -1.20 -11.97 8.95
C MET A 60 0.16 -12.56 9.34
N ALA A 61 1.03 -11.74 9.91
CA ALA A 61 2.39 -12.13 10.26
C ALA A 61 2.47 -12.94 11.56
N PRO A 62 3.48 -13.82 11.70
CA PRO A 62 3.67 -14.65 12.90
C PRO A 62 4.09 -13.87 14.15
N ASP A 63 4.71 -12.69 13.97
CA ASP A 63 5.17 -11.80 15.04
C ASP A 63 5.31 -10.35 14.51
N ASP A 64 5.61 -9.42 15.41
CA ASP A 64 5.68 -7.98 15.11
C ASP A 64 6.81 -7.61 14.13
N ASP A 65 7.94 -8.33 14.14
CA ASP A 65 9.05 -8.03 13.22
C ASP A 65 8.66 -8.39 11.78
N HIS A 66 8.00 -9.53 11.60
CA HIS A 66 7.43 -9.94 10.32
C HIS A 66 6.28 -9.03 9.88
N ALA A 67 5.45 -8.57 10.83
CA ALA A 67 4.34 -7.69 10.54
C ALA A 67 4.82 -6.33 10.02
N ASN A 68 5.84 -5.76 10.66
CA ASN A 68 6.45 -4.50 10.22
C ASN A 68 7.13 -4.64 8.85
N ALA A 69 7.84 -5.75 8.62
CA ALA A 69 8.44 -6.04 7.32
C ALA A 69 7.39 -6.17 6.20
N LEU A 70 6.30 -6.89 6.46
CA LEU A 70 5.19 -7.06 5.52
C LEU A 70 4.48 -5.75 5.21
N TRP A 71 4.19 -4.96 6.25
CA TRP A 71 3.58 -3.64 6.07
C TRP A 71 4.45 -2.75 5.20
N GLY A 72 5.73 -2.55 5.58
CA GLY A 72 6.64 -1.66 4.87
C GLY A 72 6.80 -2.08 3.41
N MET A 73 7.01 -3.37 3.17
CA MET A 73 7.17 -3.88 1.82
C MET A 73 5.88 -3.81 0.99
N PHE A 74 4.70 -3.96 1.61
CA PHE A 74 3.43 -3.73 0.91
C PHE A 74 3.28 -2.27 0.47
N GLU A 75 3.63 -1.32 1.35
CA GLU A 75 3.62 0.10 1.00
C GLU A 75 4.59 0.42 -0.13
N ASP A 76 5.79 -0.17 -0.13
CA ASP A 76 6.79 0.06 -1.16
C ASP A 76 6.41 -0.56 -2.52
N LEU A 77 5.87 -1.79 -2.52
CA LEU A 77 5.65 -2.55 -3.75
C LEU A 77 4.27 -2.34 -4.36
N TRP A 78 3.22 -2.27 -3.54
CA TRP A 78 1.85 -2.43 -4.03
C TRP A 78 0.99 -1.19 -3.82
N SER A 79 0.88 -0.70 -2.60
CA SER A 79 0.04 0.47 -2.33
C SER A 79 0.32 1.10 -0.98
N THR A 80 0.34 2.44 -0.95
CA THR A 80 0.48 3.21 0.29
C THR A 80 -0.80 3.23 1.14
N THR A 81 -0.64 3.48 2.43
CA THR A 81 -1.71 3.84 3.38
C THR A 81 -2.62 4.96 2.87
N TYR A 82 -2.05 5.99 2.24
CA TYR A 82 -2.81 7.11 1.67
C TYR A 82 -3.78 6.71 0.57
N ARG A 83 -3.45 5.66 -0.22
CA ARG A 83 -4.35 5.14 -1.25
C ARG A 83 -5.39 4.18 -0.68
N ILE A 84 -4.99 3.36 0.30
CA ILE A 84 -5.87 2.37 0.94
C ILE A 84 -6.95 3.02 1.80
N TYR A 85 -6.64 4.03 2.63
CA TYR A 85 -7.62 4.56 3.59
C TYR A 85 -8.92 5.06 2.94
N PRO A 86 -8.90 5.86 1.86
CA PRO A 86 -10.13 6.26 1.19
C PRO A 86 -10.96 5.09 0.64
N ILE A 87 -10.31 4.00 0.25
CA ILE A 87 -10.97 2.78 -0.25
C ILE A 87 -11.59 2.00 0.91
N ASN A 88 -10.83 1.76 1.98
CA ASN A 88 -11.32 1.12 3.20
C ASN A 88 -12.56 1.87 3.74
N ASP A 89 -12.46 3.19 3.83
CA ASP A 89 -13.44 4.08 4.44
C ASP A 89 -14.62 4.41 3.53
N GLY A 90 -14.61 3.93 2.27
CA GLY A 90 -15.72 4.10 1.34
C GLY A 90 -15.86 5.52 0.79
N THR A 91 -14.79 6.30 0.81
CA THR A 91 -14.75 7.66 0.25
C THR A 91 -14.20 7.71 -1.18
N ASN A 92 -13.58 6.62 -1.65
CA ASN A 92 -13.15 6.48 -3.05
C ASN A 92 -14.32 6.00 -3.94
N PRO A 93 -14.79 6.81 -4.91
CA PRO A 93 -15.95 6.47 -5.73
C PRO A 93 -15.70 5.31 -6.72
N SER A 94 -14.44 4.98 -7.02
CA SER A 94 -14.11 3.85 -7.90
C SER A 94 -14.39 2.49 -7.26
N TYR A 95 -14.53 2.44 -5.93
CA TYR A 95 -14.78 1.22 -5.16
C TYR A 95 -16.11 1.33 -4.38
N PRO A 96 -17.26 1.17 -5.06
CA PRO A 96 -18.59 1.43 -4.48
C PRO A 96 -19.14 0.28 -3.63
N GLN A 97 -18.34 -0.76 -3.37
CA GLN A 97 -18.80 -1.92 -2.60
C GLN A 97 -19.21 -1.51 -1.18
N GLU A 98 -20.15 -2.25 -0.59
CA GLU A 98 -20.84 -1.83 0.64
C GLU A 98 -19.94 -1.92 1.88
N THR A 99 -19.13 -2.98 1.99
CA THR A 99 -18.29 -3.23 3.18
C THR A 99 -16.82 -2.86 2.94
N PRO A 100 -16.05 -2.56 4.01
CA PRO A 100 -14.62 -2.25 3.88
C PRO A 100 -13.85 -3.40 3.22
N LYS A 101 -14.12 -4.64 3.65
CA LYS A 101 -13.51 -5.85 3.09
C LYS A 101 -13.79 -5.99 1.60
N GLN A 102 -15.04 -5.81 1.16
CA GLN A 102 -15.39 -5.93 -0.26
C GLN A 102 -14.67 -4.87 -1.11
N ARG A 103 -14.58 -3.63 -0.63
CA ARG A 103 -13.85 -2.55 -1.33
C ARG A 103 -12.37 -2.87 -1.44
N ILE A 104 -11.75 -3.32 -0.36
CA ILE A 104 -10.33 -3.68 -0.32
C ILE A 104 -10.05 -4.88 -1.21
N LEU A 105 -10.86 -5.94 -1.17
CA LEU A 105 -10.69 -7.10 -2.05
C LEU A 105 -10.85 -6.73 -3.53
N ALA A 106 -11.78 -5.83 -3.87
CA ALA A 106 -11.91 -5.31 -5.22
C ALA A 106 -10.65 -4.54 -5.64
N TYR A 107 -10.10 -3.69 -4.78
CA TYR A 107 -8.87 -2.93 -5.04
C TYR A 107 -7.63 -3.82 -5.19
N LEU A 108 -7.42 -4.77 -4.28
CA LEU A 108 -6.27 -5.69 -4.36
C LEU A 108 -6.28 -6.51 -5.64
N ARG A 109 -7.46 -6.96 -6.09
CA ARG A 109 -7.60 -7.66 -7.37
C ARG A 109 -7.36 -6.74 -8.57
N ALA A 110 -7.78 -5.47 -8.50
CA ALA A 110 -7.50 -4.48 -9.54
C ALA A 110 -5.99 -4.19 -9.64
N LEU A 111 -5.29 -4.03 -8.50
CA LEU A 111 -3.82 -3.94 -8.45
C LEU A 111 -3.16 -5.15 -9.09
N GLN A 112 -3.59 -6.36 -8.71
CA GLN A 112 -3.02 -7.59 -9.25
C GLN A 112 -3.27 -7.76 -10.76
N ALA A 113 -4.43 -7.29 -11.26
CA ALA A 113 -4.76 -7.29 -12.68
C ALA A 113 -4.04 -6.19 -13.48
N GLY A 114 -3.41 -5.22 -12.80
CA GLY A 114 -2.76 -4.06 -13.42
C GLY A 114 -3.74 -2.93 -13.81
N ASP A 115 -4.96 -2.96 -13.29
CA ASP A 115 -5.96 -1.90 -13.48
C ASP A 115 -5.71 -0.69 -12.57
N GLU A 116 -4.93 -0.88 -11.50
CA GLU A 116 -4.45 0.15 -10.58
C GLU A 116 -2.93 0.22 -10.62
N LEU A 117 -2.39 1.42 -10.43
CA LEU A 117 -0.94 1.62 -10.38
C LEU A 117 -0.39 1.13 -9.03
N THR A 118 0.74 0.44 -9.08
CA THR A 118 1.54 0.17 -7.88
C THR A 118 2.12 1.45 -7.29
N THR A 119 2.68 1.38 -6.07
CA THR A 119 3.33 2.54 -5.44
C THR A 119 4.41 3.14 -6.35
N GLU A 120 5.34 2.33 -6.86
CA GLU A 120 6.40 2.80 -7.76
C GLU A 120 5.83 3.46 -9.02
N GLN A 121 4.86 2.81 -9.67
CA GLN A 121 4.23 3.33 -10.87
C GLN A 121 3.48 4.65 -10.61
N SER A 122 2.82 4.77 -9.46
CA SER A 122 2.15 6.00 -9.05
C SER A 122 3.17 7.11 -8.75
N MET A 123 4.31 6.79 -8.15
CA MET A 123 5.38 7.76 -7.89
C MET A 123 5.98 8.27 -9.20
N GLU A 124 6.26 7.38 -10.15
CA GLU A 124 6.77 7.75 -11.46
C GLU A 124 5.78 8.62 -12.24
N ALA A 125 4.49 8.26 -12.23
CA ALA A 125 3.44 9.07 -12.86
C ALA A 125 3.38 10.49 -12.25
N CYS A 126 3.48 10.61 -10.92
CA CYS A 126 3.54 11.91 -10.24
C CYS A 126 4.80 12.70 -10.62
N TYR A 127 5.95 12.03 -10.74
CA TYR A 127 7.20 12.67 -11.14
C TYR A 127 7.11 13.21 -12.57
N GLN A 128 6.58 12.43 -13.51
CA GLN A 128 6.40 12.89 -14.88
C GLN A 128 5.45 14.09 -14.98
N LEU A 129 4.33 14.07 -14.23
CA LEU A 129 3.41 15.21 -14.16
C LEU A 129 4.11 16.49 -13.65
N HIS A 130 5.03 16.36 -12.70
CA HIS A 130 5.82 17.50 -12.21
C HIS A 130 6.74 18.05 -13.30
N LEU A 131 7.46 17.18 -14.02
CA LEU A 131 8.34 17.60 -15.12
C LEU A 131 7.57 18.33 -16.22
N ASP A 132 6.40 17.81 -16.60
CA ASP A 132 5.54 18.40 -17.62
C ASP A 132 5.04 19.80 -17.19
N ALA A 133 4.67 19.95 -15.92
CA ALA A 133 4.26 21.24 -15.37
C ALA A 133 5.40 22.27 -15.36
N GLU A 134 6.62 21.86 -15.03
CA GLU A 134 7.79 22.75 -15.08
C GLU A 134 8.15 23.15 -16.51
N ALA A 135 8.13 22.20 -17.46
CA ALA A 135 8.34 22.48 -18.88
C ALA A 135 7.29 23.47 -19.42
N ALA A 136 6.02 23.30 -19.03
CA ALA A 136 4.95 24.22 -19.41
C ALA A 136 5.15 25.64 -18.85
N LYS A 137 5.59 25.79 -17.59
CA LYS A 137 5.91 27.10 -16.98
C LYS A 137 7.06 27.80 -17.71
N GLN A 138 8.09 27.05 -18.09
CA GLN A 138 9.22 27.59 -18.85
C GLN A 138 8.79 28.04 -20.25
N ALA A 139 7.97 27.24 -20.94
CA ALA A 139 7.42 27.59 -22.25
C ALA A 139 6.49 28.81 -22.21
N ALA A 140 5.77 29.02 -21.10
CA ALA A 140 4.90 30.18 -20.88
C ALA A 140 5.64 31.49 -20.54
N GLY A 141 6.98 31.51 -20.58
CA GLY A 141 7.78 32.71 -20.33
C GLY A 141 8.00 33.03 -18.86
N GLY A 142 7.86 32.04 -17.96
CA GLY A 142 8.24 32.18 -16.55
C GLY A 142 9.74 32.47 -16.41
N GLN A 143 10.10 33.72 -16.14
CA GLN A 143 11.47 34.14 -15.81
C GLN A 143 12.02 33.27 -14.67
N THR A 144 13.06 32.49 -14.95
CA THR A 144 13.89 31.88 -13.90
C THR A 144 14.59 33.00 -13.15
N VAL A 145 14.36 33.10 -11.84
CA VAL A 145 15.12 34.02 -10.97
C VAL A 145 16.60 33.64 -11.08
N PRO A 146 17.51 34.54 -11.47
CA PRO A 146 18.92 34.19 -11.58
C PRO A 146 19.48 33.85 -10.20
N ALA A 147 20.26 32.76 -10.15
CA ALA A 147 21.01 32.38 -8.97
C ALA A 147 21.87 33.55 -8.49
N VAL A 148 21.66 33.96 -7.23
CA VAL A 148 22.43 35.02 -6.58
C VAL A 148 23.88 34.55 -6.49
N ALA A 149 24.75 35.18 -7.29
CA ALA A 149 26.19 35.01 -7.17
C ALA A 149 26.65 35.60 -5.83
N THR A 150 26.99 34.75 -4.87
CA THR A 150 27.74 35.14 -3.68
C THR A 150 29.13 35.62 -4.10
N GLN A 151 29.32 36.94 -4.14
CA GLN A 151 30.65 37.55 -4.10
C GLN A 151 30.99 37.84 -2.64
N ASN A 152 31.95 37.09 -2.09
CA ASN A 152 32.61 37.46 -0.84
C ASN A 152 33.80 38.36 -1.18
N ALA A 153 33.80 39.56 -0.61
CA ALA A 153 34.94 40.48 -0.54
C ALA A 153 35.79 40.18 0.71
#